data_AF-A0A2V9Q2B0-F1
#
_entry.id   AF-A0A2V9Q2B0-F1
#
_cell.length_a   1.000
_cell.length_b   1.000
_cell.length_c   1.000
_cell.angle_alpha   90.00
_cell.angle_beta   90.00
_cell.angle_gamma   90.00
#
_symmetry.space_group_name_H-M   'P 1'
#
loop_
_entity.id
_entity.type
_entity.pdbx_description
1 polymer ?
#
loop_
_entity_poly.entity_id
_entity_poly.type
_entity_poly.pdbx_seq_one_letter_code
_entity_poly.pdbx_strand_id
1 'polypeptide(L)' 'MLVLDPFAGSNTTGAAAEKLGRRWIAIEPQDNYISGSLLI' A
#
# COMPACT_ATOMS: atom_id res chain seq x y z
N MET A 1 1.48 15.72 2.84
CA MET A 1 2.68 14.88 2.59
C MET A 1 2.26 13.66 1.81
N LEU A 2 3.03 13.25 0.82
CA LEU A 2 2.78 12.06 -0.01
C LEU A 2 3.73 10.95 0.41
N VAL A 3 3.20 9.75 0.65
CA VAL A 3 3.99 8.53 0.93
C VAL A 3 4.06 7.70 -0.34
N LEU A 4 5.26 7.27 -0.74
CA LEU A 4 5.48 6.39 -1.88
C LEU A 4 6.11 5.10 -1.39
N ASP A 5 5.50 3.97 -1.74
CA ASP A 5 6.06 2.64 -1.51
C ASP A 5 6.17 1.86 -2.84
N PRO A 6 7.36 1.79 -3.46
CA PRO A 6 7.53 1.11 -4.75
C PRO A 6 7.54 -0.43 -4.64
N PHE A 7 7.49 -0.99 -3.43
CA PHE A 7 7.50 -2.44 -3.17
C PHE A 7 6.45 -2.77 -2.10
N ALA A 8 5.19 -2.55 -2.44
CA ALA A 8 4.10 -2.55 -1.47
C ALA A 8 3.95 -3.88 -0.74
N GLY A 9 4.24 -5.02 -1.39
CA GLY A 9 3.99 -6.35 -0.84
C GLY A 9 2.55 -6.46 -0.34
N SER A 10 2.36 -6.75 0.94
CA SER A 10 1.04 -6.81 1.60
C SER A 10 0.45 -5.43 1.97
N ASN A 11 0.97 -4.34 1.42
CA ASN A 11 0.49 -2.96 1.55
C ASN A 11 0.38 -2.41 2.99
N THR A 12 1.26 -2.83 3.91
CA THR A 12 1.24 -2.36 5.32
C THR A 12 1.55 -0.87 5.44
N THR A 13 2.47 -0.34 4.61
CA THR A 13 2.81 1.08 4.53
C THR A 13 1.60 1.92 4.11
N GLY A 14 0.84 1.47 3.11
CA GLY A 14 -0.37 2.13 2.63
C GLY A 14 -1.44 2.19 3.72
N ALA A 15 -1.71 1.06 4.38
CA ALA A 15 -2.68 0.99 5.48
C ALA A 15 -2.31 1.90 6.67
N ALA A 16 -1.01 2.01 7.01
CA ALA A 16 -0.55 2.94 8.04
C ALA A 16 -0.70 4.41 7.59
N ALA A 17 -0.38 4.72 6.33
CA ALA A 17 -0.53 6.06 5.77
C ALA A 17 -2.00 6.51 5.75
N GLU A 18 -2.92 5.62 5.39
CA GLU A 18 -4.36 5.89 5.39
C GLU A 18 -4.89 6.18 6.80
N LYS A 19 -4.54 5.35 7.80
CA LYS A 19 -4.92 5.58 9.21
C LYS A 19 -4.43 6.92 9.76
N LEU A 20 -3.31 7.41 9.25
CA LEU A 20 -2.74 8.71 9.62
C LEU A 20 -3.27 9.88 8.76
N GLY A 21 -4.25 9.63 7.88
CA GLY A 21 -4.83 10.65 7.00
C GLY A 21 -3.86 11.19 5.94
N ARG A 22 -2.86 10.39 5.56
CA ARG A 22 -1.85 10.78 4.56
C ARG A 22 -2.25 10.27 3.19
N ARG A 23 -1.94 11.06 2.16
CA ARG A 23 -2.00 10.58 0.77
C ARG A 23 -0.85 9.61 0.53
N TRP A 24 -1.11 8.52 -0.19
CA TRP A 24 -0.11 7.50 -0.47
C TRP A 24 -0.28 6.91 -1.88
N ILE A 25 0.81 6.36 -2.41
CA ILE A 25 0.89 5.59 -3.66
C ILE A 25 1.73 4.35 -3.34
N ALA A 26 1.26 3.18 -3.74
CA ALA A 26 2.00 1.94 -3.61
C ALA A 26 2.05 1.20 -4.96
N ILE A 27 3.15 0.50 -5.24
CA ILE A 27 3.37 -0.27 -6.46
C ILE A 27 3.77 -1.68 -6.05
N GLU A 28 3.14 -2.69 -6.66
CA GLU A 28 3.46 -4.10 -6.44
C GLU A 28 3.23 -4.85 -7.75
N PRO A 29 4.26 -5.50 -8.33
CA PRO A 29 4.11 -6.25 -9.58
C PRO A 29 3.50 -7.65 -9.43
N GLN A 30 3.44 -8.21 -8.22
CA GLN A 30 2.96 -9.58 -8.01
C GLN A 30 1.45 -9.60 -7.68
N ASP A 31 0.65 -10.20 -8.57
CA ASP A 31 -0.82 -10.23 -8.46
C ASP A 31 -1.34 -10.85 -7.15
N ASN A 32 -0.63 -11.81 -6.58
CA ASN A 32 -1.00 -12.45 -5.31
C ASN A 32 -0.96 -11.45 -4.14
N TYR A 33 0.03 -10.56 -4.12
CA TYR A 33 0.18 -9.52 -3.12
C TYR A 33 -0.84 -8.40 -3.32
N ILE A 34 -1.16 -8.04 -4.57
CA ILE A 34 -2.25 -7.10 -4.88
C ILE A 34 -3.59 -7.66 -4.37
N SER A 35 -3.91 -8.91 -4.71
CA SER A 35 -5.18 -9.54 -4.36
C SER A 35 -5.38 -9.66 -2.85
N GLY A 36 -4.31 -10.02 -2.11
CA GLY A 36 -4.33 -10.08 -0.64
C GLY A 36 -4.45 -8.71 0.02
N SER A 37 -3.97 -7.66 -0.65
CA SER A 37 -3.99 -6.28 -0.13
C SER A 37 -5.31 -5.54 -0.36
N LEU A 38 -6.15 -5.98 -1.32
CA LEU A 38 -7.46 -5.37 -1.61
C LEU A 38 -8.53 -5.62 -0.54
N LEU A 39 -8.31 -6.62 0.32
CA LEU A 39 -9.23 -7.01 1.39
C LEU A 39 -8.95 -6.33 2.74
N ILE A 40 -7.91 -5.48 2.80
CA ILE A 40 -7.43 -4.76 3.98
C ILE A 40 -7.92 -3.32 3.91
#